data_AF-A0A7S3EX21-F1
#
_entry.id   AF-A0A7S3EX21-F1
#
_cell.length_a   1.000
_cell.length_b   1.000
_cell.length_c   1.000
_cell.angle_alpha   90.00
_cell.angle_beta   90.00
_cell.angle_gamma   90.00
#
_symmetry.space_group_name_H-M   'P 1'
#
loop_
_entity.id
_entity.type
_entity.pdbx_description
1 polymer ?
#
loop_
_entity_poly.entity_id
_entity_poly.type
_entity_poly.pdbx_seq_one_letter_code
_entity_poly.pdbx_strand_id
1 'polypeptide(L)'
;QQYESLGPRRILHRLLAHHQHLLAMRLANFLRLSGMQAVVTHHWGCERIHAAPVSVEDAVLLGELMPKLQACAGVALTEVASEAHRVGRRTLATLLLEHEKIPALQVPLLVRMKEYGLALSKAIGSADAELINLVLLDAKAELPSAEFFEMLLPHPQAQQQLIAYCEARDHSLLEKFFKHHIDMPVEAAAIVITEAYRASGWAERVRGLTQAQQIYTFYQDNMSSRDPVGQQCAFLSRMTDEQLSLLQLQRRLEMETEAYPHPPGAPRPRQGERFRFVDTPLNVTLYRCICYGKFKE
;
A
#
# COMPACT_ATOMS: atom_id res chain seq x y z
N GLN A 1 11.86 28.97 -51.48
CA GLN A 1 13.23 29.05 -50.92
C GLN A 1 13.35 28.62 -49.45
N GLN A 2 12.83 29.32 -48.41
CA GLN A 2 12.96 28.80 -47.02
C GLN A 2 12.12 27.53 -46.74
N TYR A 3 10.91 27.43 -47.29
CA TYR A 3 10.06 26.22 -47.21
C TYR A 3 10.74 24.96 -47.77
N GLU A 4 11.44 25.11 -48.89
CA GLU A 4 12.10 24.01 -49.60
C GLU A 4 13.44 23.59 -48.97
N SER A 5 14.08 24.47 -48.19
CA SER A 5 15.39 24.20 -47.56
C SER A 5 15.31 23.76 -46.10
N LEU A 6 14.33 24.25 -45.33
CA LEU A 6 14.16 23.91 -43.90
C LEU A 6 13.11 22.83 -43.65
N GLY A 7 12.16 22.64 -44.56
CA GLY A 7 11.02 21.76 -44.39
C GLY A 7 9.95 22.31 -43.43
N PRO A 8 8.71 21.83 -43.55
CA PRO A 8 7.54 22.42 -42.90
C PRO A 8 7.59 22.37 -41.36
N ARG A 9 8.18 21.33 -40.77
CA ARG A 9 8.27 21.17 -39.30
C ARG A 9 9.15 22.25 -38.65
N ARG A 10 10.30 22.59 -39.26
CA ARG A 10 11.22 23.60 -38.70
C ARG A 10 10.64 25.00 -38.78
N ILE A 11 9.84 25.29 -39.81
CA ILE A 11 9.11 26.56 -39.91
C ILE A 11 8.06 26.65 -38.80
N LEU A 12 7.31 25.57 -38.54
CA LEU A 12 6.34 25.54 -37.44
C LEU A 12 7.00 25.77 -36.08
N HIS A 13 8.15 25.13 -35.79
CA HIS A 13 8.89 25.40 -34.56
C HIS A 13 9.38 26.85 -34.44
N ARG A 14 9.81 27.48 -35.55
CA ARG A 14 10.16 28.91 -35.53
C ARG A 14 8.97 29.79 -35.24
N LEU A 15 7.80 29.50 -35.83
CA LEU A 15 6.57 30.24 -35.55
C LEU A 15 6.15 30.11 -34.09
N LEU A 16 6.31 28.92 -33.50
CA LEU A 16 6.09 28.71 -32.06
C LEU A 16 7.03 29.55 -31.21
N ALA A 17 8.32 29.60 -31.54
CA ALA A 17 9.29 30.43 -30.83
C ALA A 17 9.00 31.95 -30.90
N HIS A 18 8.20 32.39 -31.87
CA HIS A 18 7.76 33.79 -31.98
C HIS A 18 6.31 34.00 -31.47
N HIS A 19 5.77 33.01 -30.73
CA HIS A 19 4.40 33.01 -30.19
C HIS A 19 3.31 33.23 -31.26
N GLN A 20 3.54 32.80 -32.51
CA GLN A 20 2.59 32.90 -33.62
C GLN A 20 1.72 31.63 -33.73
N HIS A 21 1.04 31.24 -32.64
CA HIS A 21 0.33 29.95 -32.54
C HIS A 21 -0.80 29.80 -33.56
N LEU A 22 -1.54 30.87 -33.87
CA LEU A 22 -2.63 30.83 -34.87
C LEU A 22 -2.10 30.52 -36.28
N LEU A 23 -1.00 31.17 -36.67
CA LEU A 23 -0.38 30.94 -37.97
C LEU A 23 0.22 29.53 -38.05
N ALA A 24 0.86 29.09 -36.97
CA ALA A 24 1.38 27.72 -36.86
C ALA A 24 0.26 26.67 -36.98
N MET A 25 -0.88 26.86 -36.30
CA MET A 25 -2.04 25.96 -36.42
C MET A 25 -2.61 25.92 -37.84
N ARG A 26 -2.77 27.08 -38.48
CA ARG A 26 -3.29 27.14 -39.86
C ARG A 26 -2.38 26.43 -40.85
N LEU A 27 -1.07 26.59 -40.72
CA LEU A 27 -0.08 25.90 -41.54
C LEU A 27 -0.05 24.40 -41.26
N ALA A 28 -0.12 23.98 -40.00
CA ALA A 28 -0.21 22.56 -39.63
C ALA A 28 -1.47 21.89 -40.19
N ASN A 29 -2.61 22.60 -40.17
CA ASN A 29 -3.88 22.15 -40.77
C ASN A 29 -3.79 22.07 -42.29
N PHE A 30 -3.24 23.09 -42.94
CA PHE A 30 -3.06 23.11 -44.40
C PHE A 30 -2.18 21.94 -44.88
N LEU A 31 -1.12 21.64 -44.14
CA LEU A 31 -0.18 20.56 -44.45
C LEU A 31 -0.63 19.19 -43.90
N ARG A 32 -1.78 19.12 -43.22
CA ARG A 32 -2.35 17.90 -42.59
C ARG A 32 -1.37 17.18 -41.66
N LEU A 33 -0.57 17.94 -40.91
CA LEU A 33 0.41 17.42 -39.95
C LEU A 33 -0.20 17.30 -38.55
N SER A 34 -0.97 16.24 -38.30
CA SER A 34 -1.65 16.02 -37.01
C SER A 34 -0.72 16.05 -35.80
N GLY A 35 0.47 15.43 -35.90
CA GLY A 35 1.45 15.48 -34.82
C GLY A 35 1.95 16.90 -34.51
N MET A 36 2.02 17.78 -35.51
CA MET A 36 2.40 19.18 -35.29
C MET A 36 1.25 20.02 -34.73
N GLN A 37 0.00 19.68 -35.04
CA GLN A 37 -1.16 20.31 -34.40
C GLN A 37 -1.12 20.11 -32.88
N ALA A 38 -0.85 18.87 -32.44
CA ALA A 38 -0.72 18.57 -31.01
C ALA A 38 0.41 19.38 -30.34
N VAL A 39 1.59 19.46 -30.97
CA VAL A 39 2.73 20.25 -30.47
C VAL A 39 2.39 21.74 -30.36
N VAL A 40 1.70 22.31 -31.36
CA VAL A 40 1.32 23.73 -31.34
C VAL A 40 0.29 24.01 -30.25
N THR A 41 -0.70 23.13 -30.08
CA THR A 41 -1.73 23.25 -29.04
C THR A 41 -1.14 23.09 -27.65
N HIS A 42 -0.21 22.14 -27.45
CA HIS A 42 0.56 22.00 -26.21
C HIS A 42 1.33 23.30 -25.88
N HIS A 43 2.14 23.80 -26.82
CA HIS A 43 2.93 25.02 -26.61
C HIS A 43 2.03 26.22 -26.32
N TRP A 44 0.89 26.35 -27.00
CA TRP A 44 -0.09 27.39 -26.71
C TRP A 44 -0.66 27.27 -25.28
N GLY A 45 -1.00 26.06 -24.84
CA GLY A 45 -1.51 25.82 -23.48
C GLY A 45 -0.50 26.24 -22.40
N CYS A 46 0.76 25.81 -22.55
CA CYS A 46 1.84 26.20 -21.65
C CYS A 46 2.02 27.73 -21.60
N GLU A 47 2.12 28.38 -22.76
CA GLU A 47 2.26 29.84 -22.83
C GLU A 47 1.08 30.58 -22.20
N ARG A 48 -0.14 30.06 -22.39
CA ARG A 48 -1.34 30.66 -21.80
C ARG A 48 -1.37 30.53 -20.28
N ILE A 49 -0.85 29.43 -19.73
CA ILE A 49 -0.71 29.24 -18.27
C ILE A 49 0.30 30.23 -17.69
N HIS A 50 1.43 30.46 -18.37
CA HIS A 50 2.44 31.44 -17.94
C HIS A 50 1.96 32.88 -18.02
N ALA A 51 1.23 33.21 -19.10
CA ALA A 51 0.71 34.55 -19.31
C ALA A 51 -0.47 34.89 -18.40
N ALA A 52 -1.12 33.88 -17.79
CA ALA A 52 -2.28 34.08 -16.93
C ALA A 52 -1.86 34.71 -15.58
N PRO A 53 -2.38 35.90 -15.22
CA PRO A 53 -2.05 36.53 -13.96
C PRO A 53 -2.64 35.75 -12.78
N VAL A 54 -2.01 35.86 -11.62
CA VAL A 54 -2.39 35.13 -10.38
C VAL A 54 -3.85 35.42 -9.97
N SER A 55 -4.41 36.56 -10.37
CA SER A 55 -5.81 36.94 -10.09
C SER A 55 -6.86 36.11 -10.84
N VAL A 56 -6.46 35.39 -11.90
CA VAL A 56 -7.39 34.54 -12.66
C VAL A 56 -7.52 33.19 -11.95
N GLU A 57 -8.76 32.85 -11.61
CA GLU A 57 -9.11 31.56 -11.02
C GLU A 57 -8.81 30.40 -11.96
N ASP A 58 -8.33 29.30 -11.39
CA ASP A 58 -7.94 28.11 -12.15
C ASP A 58 -9.12 27.48 -12.90
N ALA A 59 -10.34 27.56 -12.37
CA ALA A 59 -11.54 27.06 -13.04
C ALA A 59 -11.86 27.83 -14.33
N VAL A 60 -11.64 29.15 -14.34
CA VAL A 60 -11.83 29.99 -15.54
C VAL A 60 -10.78 29.63 -16.58
N LEU A 61 -9.52 29.51 -16.16
CA LEU A 61 -8.42 29.13 -17.04
C LEU A 61 -8.62 27.73 -17.64
N LEU A 62 -9.12 26.77 -16.85
CA LEU A 62 -9.51 25.44 -17.31
C LEU A 62 -10.58 25.52 -18.39
N GLY A 63 -11.63 26.33 -18.18
CA GLY A 63 -12.71 26.54 -19.14
C GLY A 63 -12.23 27.12 -20.48
N GLU A 64 -11.17 27.93 -20.48
CA GLU A 64 -10.56 28.46 -21.70
C GLU A 64 -9.63 27.45 -22.41
N LEU A 65 -8.91 26.64 -21.63
CA LEU A 65 -7.93 25.68 -22.14
C LEU A 65 -8.60 24.41 -22.69
N MET A 66 -9.55 23.85 -21.95
CA MET A 66 -10.12 22.53 -22.21
C MET A 66 -10.76 22.38 -23.61
N PRO A 67 -11.58 23.32 -24.10
CA PRO A 67 -12.19 23.20 -25.43
C PRO A 67 -11.15 23.13 -26.55
N LYS A 68 -10.02 23.83 -26.40
CA LYS A 68 -8.95 23.88 -27.40
C LYS A 68 -8.03 22.66 -27.32
N LEU A 69 -7.77 22.17 -26.12
CA LEU A 69 -6.99 20.95 -25.89
C LEU A 69 -7.75 19.72 -26.41
N GLN A 70 -9.05 19.60 -26.12
CA GLN A 70 -9.89 18.49 -26.56
C GLN A 70 -10.18 18.50 -28.07
N ALA A 71 -10.17 19.67 -28.70
CA ALA A 71 -10.36 19.79 -30.15
C ALA A 71 -9.19 19.18 -30.96
N CYS A 72 -8.02 19.01 -30.35
CA CYS A 72 -6.84 18.44 -31.00
C CYS A 72 -6.59 17.01 -30.49
N ALA A 73 -6.76 16.02 -31.36
CA ALA A 73 -6.43 14.63 -31.03
C ALA A 73 -4.92 14.47 -30.80
N GLY A 74 -4.55 13.80 -29.71
CA GLY A 74 -3.16 13.46 -29.40
C GLY A 74 -2.38 14.49 -28.56
N VAL A 75 -3.04 15.51 -28.01
CA VAL A 75 -2.42 16.37 -26.98
C VAL A 75 -2.37 15.59 -25.67
N ALA A 76 -1.17 15.40 -25.12
CA ALA A 76 -1.00 14.84 -23.78
C ALA A 76 -1.35 15.92 -22.74
N LEU A 77 -2.47 15.76 -22.02
CA LEU A 77 -2.88 16.72 -21.00
C LEU A 77 -1.89 16.72 -19.83
N THR A 78 -1.18 15.62 -19.63
CA THR A 78 -0.15 15.46 -18.60
C THR A 78 1.01 16.42 -18.76
N GLU A 79 1.46 16.72 -19.98
CA GLU A 79 2.54 17.69 -20.20
C GLU A 79 2.10 19.12 -19.85
N VAL A 80 0.86 19.48 -20.23
CA VAL A 80 0.27 20.78 -19.88
C VAL A 80 0.02 20.90 -18.36
N ALA A 81 -0.44 19.82 -17.72
CA ALA A 81 -0.63 19.76 -16.27
C ALA A 81 0.69 19.82 -15.50
N SER A 82 1.74 19.16 -16.01
CA SER A 82 3.10 19.26 -15.50
C SER A 82 3.58 20.71 -15.51
N GLU A 83 3.29 21.44 -16.59
CA GLU A 83 3.64 22.85 -16.70
C GLU A 83 2.83 23.73 -15.73
N ALA A 84 1.52 23.47 -15.58
CA ALA A 84 0.69 24.14 -14.58
C ALA A 84 1.24 23.96 -13.16
N HIS A 85 1.69 22.75 -12.82
CA HIS A 85 2.32 22.48 -11.54
C HIS A 85 3.65 23.24 -11.38
N ARG A 86 4.49 23.30 -12.42
CA ARG A 86 5.77 24.04 -12.40
C ARG A 86 5.59 25.54 -12.15
N VAL A 87 4.51 26.12 -12.66
CA VAL A 87 4.13 27.53 -12.44
C VAL A 87 3.51 27.75 -11.04
N GLY A 88 3.25 26.69 -10.27
CA GLY A 88 2.67 26.75 -8.92
C GLY A 88 1.14 26.66 -8.89
N ARG A 89 0.47 26.47 -10.03
CA ARG A 89 -0.99 26.29 -10.12
C ARG A 89 -1.36 24.81 -9.91
N ARG A 90 -1.20 24.33 -8.67
CA ARG A 90 -1.42 22.93 -8.31
C ARG A 90 -2.86 22.48 -8.57
N THR A 91 -3.84 23.32 -8.24
CA THR A 91 -5.27 23.06 -8.47
C THR A 91 -5.63 22.97 -9.95
N LEU A 92 -5.07 23.83 -10.80
CA LEU A 92 -5.23 23.68 -12.25
C LEU A 92 -4.63 22.37 -12.77
N ALA A 93 -3.45 21.99 -12.27
CA ALA A 93 -2.78 20.76 -12.69
C ALA A 93 -3.60 19.51 -12.35
N THR A 94 -4.18 19.43 -11.14
CA THR A 94 -5.04 18.32 -10.77
C THR A 94 -6.33 18.28 -11.61
N LEU A 95 -6.98 19.42 -11.84
CA LEU A 95 -8.17 19.52 -12.70
C LEU A 95 -7.89 19.11 -14.15
N LEU A 96 -6.75 19.52 -14.71
CA LEU A 96 -6.32 19.08 -16.05
C LEU A 96 -6.13 17.57 -16.10
N LEU A 97 -5.55 16.98 -15.04
CA LEU A 97 -5.33 15.54 -14.95
C LEU A 97 -6.62 14.74 -14.84
N GLU A 98 -7.70 15.27 -14.26
CA GLU A 98 -8.99 14.57 -14.20
C GLU A 98 -9.56 14.24 -15.58
N HIS A 99 -9.19 15.02 -16.60
CA HIS A 99 -9.60 14.80 -17.99
C HIS A 99 -8.65 13.89 -18.78
N GLU A 100 -7.51 13.52 -18.22
CA GLU A 100 -6.60 12.55 -18.82
C GLU A 100 -7.19 11.15 -18.71
N LYS A 101 -7.30 10.46 -19.85
CA LYS A 101 -7.98 9.15 -19.93
C LYS A 101 -7.02 7.99 -19.66
N ILE A 102 -5.72 8.22 -19.76
CA ILE A 102 -4.69 7.19 -19.65
C ILE A 102 -4.10 7.21 -18.24
N PRO A 103 -4.44 6.24 -17.36
CA PRO A 103 -3.97 6.22 -15.97
C PRO A 103 -2.44 6.15 -15.88
N ALA A 104 -1.80 5.44 -16.82
CA ALA A 104 -0.35 5.30 -16.88
C ALA A 104 0.41 6.62 -17.11
N LEU A 105 -0.25 7.64 -17.64
CA LEU A 105 0.32 8.99 -17.76
C LEU A 105 -0.10 9.86 -16.56
N GLN A 106 -1.33 9.71 -16.10
CA GLN A 106 -1.94 10.49 -15.03
C GLN A 106 -1.30 10.21 -13.66
N VAL A 107 -1.24 8.93 -13.25
CA VAL A 107 -0.82 8.50 -11.91
C VAL A 107 0.63 8.90 -11.61
N PRO A 108 1.63 8.65 -12.48
CA PRO A 108 3.00 9.06 -12.19
C PRO A 108 3.17 10.58 -12.00
N LEU A 109 2.38 11.39 -12.72
CA LEU A 109 2.40 12.83 -12.54
C LEU A 109 1.79 13.25 -11.20
N LEU A 110 0.68 12.65 -10.79
CA LEU A 110 0.08 12.89 -9.47
C LEU A 110 1.03 12.52 -8.33
N VAL A 111 1.75 11.41 -8.46
CA VAL A 111 2.81 11.00 -7.53
C VAL A 111 3.91 12.06 -7.44
N ARG A 112 4.42 12.53 -8.60
CA ARG A 112 5.44 13.60 -8.63
C ARG A 112 4.96 14.92 -8.01
N MET A 113 3.66 15.19 -8.08
CA MET A 113 3.01 16.35 -7.44
C MET A 113 2.75 16.15 -5.94
N LYS A 114 3.10 14.99 -5.38
CA LYS A 114 2.83 14.55 -3.99
C LYS A 114 1.33 14.45 -3.66
N GLU A 115 0.48 14.25 -4.66
CA GLU A 115 -0.96 14.07 -4.50
C GLU A 115 -1.31 12.59 -4.29
N TYR A 116 -0.74 11.96 -3.27
CA TYR A 116 -0.80 10.49 -3.12
C TYR A 116 -2.22 9.92 -2.98
N GLY A 117 -3.10 10.59 -2.24
CA GLY A 117 -4.49 10.14 -2.10
C GLY A 117 -5.24 10.12 -3.44
N LEU A 118 -5.07 11.17 -4.24
CA LEU A 118 -5.65 11.23 -5.59
C LEU A 118 -4.99 10.20 -6.51
N ALA A 119 -3.66 10.11 -6.50
CA ALA A 119 -2.91 9.13 -7.28
C ALA A 119 -3.36 7.69 -6.99
N LEU A 120 -3.54 7.35 -5.71
CA LEU A 120 -3.98 6.03 -5.28
C LEU A 120 -5.40 5.73 -5.75
N SER A 121 -6.33 6.67 -5.57
CA SER A 121 -7.72 6.49 -6.03
C SER A 121 -7.81 6.26 -7.54
N LYS A 122 -6.99 6.97 -8.33
CA LYS A 122 -6.91 6.80 -9.80
C LYS A 122 -6.24 5.48 -10.19
N ALA A 123 -5.16 5.10 -9.51
CA ALA A 123 -4.50 3.82 -9.72
C ALA A 123 -5.45 2.64 -9.43
N ILE A 124 -6.19 2.70 -8.32
CA ILE A 124 -7.23 1.72 -7.97
C ILE A 124 -8.31 1.67 -9.05
N GLY A 125 -8.82 2.82 -9.49
CA GLY A 125 -9.82 2.90 -10.55
C GLY A 125 -9.35 2.32 -11.90
N SER A 126 -8.04 2.27 -12.14
CA SER A 126 -7.45 1.63 -13.33
C SER A 126 -7.30 0.12 -13.21
N ALA A 127 -7.42 -0.44 -11.99
CA ALA A 127 -7.16 -1.84 -11.65
C ALA A 127 -5.77 -2.36 -12.08
N ASP A 128 -4.81 -1.45 -12.28
CA ASP A 128 -3.43 -1.78 -12.62
C ASP A 128 -2.59 -1.92 -11.34
N ALA A 129 -2.18 -3.16 -11.05
CA ALA A 129 -1.37 -3.47 -9.88
C ALA A 129 0.01 -2.80 -9.91
N GLU A 130 0.60 -2.57 -11.09
CA GLU A 130 1.89 -1.87 -11.22
C GLU A 130 1.74 -0.40 -10.82
N LEU A 131 0.65 0.26 -11.24
CA LEU A 131 0.38 1.65 -10.86
C LEU A 131 0.04 1.78 -9.38
N ILE A 132 -0.69 0.84 -8.80
CA ILE A 132 -0.94 0.82 -7.35
C ILE A 132 0.40 0.69 -6.61
N ASN A 133 1.24 -0.27 -7.00
CA ASN A 133 2.56 -0.48 -6.38
C ASN A 133 3.48 0.73 -6.55
N LEU A 134 3.43 1.42 -7.69
CA LEU A 134 4.17 2.66 -7.90
C LEU A 134 3.79 3.71 -6.84
N VAL A 135 2.49 3.94 -6.62
CA VAL A 135 2.02 4.91 -5.62
C VAL A 135 2.40 4.46 -4.21
N LEU A 136 2.22 3.18 -3.88
CA LEU A 136 2.51 2.65 -2.54
C LEU A 136 3.99 2.76 -2.18
N LEU A 137 4.88 2.43 -3.11
CA LEU A 137 6.33 2.45 -2.87
C LEU A 137 6.86 3.88 -2.71
N ASP A 138 6.37 4.80 -3.54
CA ASP A 138 6.77 6.21 -3.47
C ASP A 138 6.21 6.87 -2.20
N ALA A 139 4.93 6.65 -1.88
CA ALA A 139 4.30 7.14 -0.66
C ALA A 139 4.96 6.57 0.60
N LYS A 140 5.38 5.30 0.62
CA LYS A 140 6.12 4.71 1.74
C LYS A 140 7.47 5.40 1.98
N ALA A 141 8.12 5.88 0.92
CA ALA A 141 9.42 6.54 1.01
C ALA A 141 9.30 7.99 1.50
N GLU A 142 8.24 8.68 1.11
CA GLU A 142 8.07 10.12 1.36
C GLU A 142 7.20 10.45 2.57
N LEU A 143 6.20 9.63 2.90
CA LEU A 143 5.25 9.90 3.99
C LEU A 143 5.68 9.24 5.31
N PRO A 144 5.36 9.86 6.47
CA PRO A 144 5.41 9.18 7.75
C PRO A 144 4.51 7.94 7.77
N SER A 145 4.88 6.91 8.55
CA SER A 145 4.13 5.63 8.55
C SER A 145 2.66 5.80 8.91
N ALA A 146 2.31 6.70 9.83
CA ALA A 146 0.91 6.95 10.20
C ALA A 146 0.09 7.51 9.02
N GLU A 147 0.58 8.56 8.37
CA GLU A 147 -0.09 9.19 7.21
C GLU A 147 -0.20 8.20 6.03
N PHE A 148 0.85 7.41 5.79
CA PHE A 148 0.83 6.34 4.80
C PHE A 148 -0.27 5.31 5.08
N PHE A 149 -0.42 4.86 6.32
CA PHE A 149 -1.46 3.90 6.69
C PHE A 149 -2.86 4.52 6.67
N GLU A 150 -3.02 5.77 7.11
CA GLU A 150 -4.29 6.51 7.05
C GLU A 150 -4.80 6.64 5.61
N MET A 151 -3.91 6.91 4.65
CA MET A 151 -4.24 6.96 3.22
C MET A 151 -4.79 5.63 2.69
N LEU A 152 -4.42 4.49 3.29
CA LEU A 152 -4.83 3.16 2.85
C LEU A 152 -6.16 2.69 3.45
N LEU A 153 -6.57 3.22 4.61
CA LEU A 153 -7.80 2.84 5.31
C LEU A 153 -9.05 2.80 4.40
N PRO A 154 -9.33 3.82 3.54
CA PRO A 154 -10.51 3.79 2.69
C PRO A 154 -10.42 2.83 1.48
N HIS A 155 -9.29 2.16 1.29
CA HIS A 155 -8.95 1.49 0.04
C HIS A 155 -8.55 0.01 0.23
N PRO A 156 -9.51 -0.92 0.38
CA PRO A 156 -9.23 -2.32 0.69
C PRO A 156 -8.37 -3.02 -0.37
N GLN A 157 -8.51 -2.65 -1.66
CA GLN A 157 -7.69 -3.20 -2.73
C GLN A 157 -6.20 -2.82 -2.60
N ALA A 158 -5.92 -1.58 -2.18
CA ALA A 158 -4.56 -1.13 -1.93
C ALA A 158 -3.96 -1.79 -0.69
N GLN A 159 -4.77 -2.02 0.35
CA GLN A 159 -4.36 -2.78 1.53
C GLN A 159 -3.97 -4.22 1.16
N GLN A 160 -4.78 -4.91 0.37
CA GLN A 160 -4.47 -6.27 -0.10
C GLN A 160 -3.18 -6.33 -0.91
N GLN A 161 -2.96 -5.36 -1.80
CA GLN A 161 -1.70 -5.25 -2.55
C GLN A 161 -0.50 -5.01 -1.64
N LEU A 162 -0.63 -4.12 -0.65
CA LEU A 162 0.42 -3.89 0.34
C LEU A 162 0.73 -5.15 1.15
N ILE A 163 -0.30 -5.88 1.61
CA ILE A 163 -0.14 -7.13 2.36
C ILE A 163 0.65 -8.14 1.53
N ALA A 164 0.21 -8.39 0.29
CA ALA A 164 0.90 -9.33 -0.61
C ALA A 164 2.36 -8.92 -0.88
N TYR A 165 2.62 -7.62 -1.05
CA TYR A 165 3.98 -7.10 -1.21
C TYR A 165 4.85 -7.34 0.04
N CYS A 166 4.31 -7.04 1.22
CA CYS A 166 5.02 -7.14 2.49
C CYS A 166 5.27 -8.59 2.92
N GLU A 167 4.33 -9.50 2.68
CA GLU A 167 4.51 -10.93 2.94
C GLU A 167 5.74 -11.50 2.23
N ALA A 168 6.04 -11.01 1.02
CA ALA A 168 7.17 -11.47 0.23
C ALA A 168 8.51 -10.79 0.58
N ARG A 169 8.49 -9.56 1.12
CA ARG A 169 9.70 -8.72 1.20
C ARG A 169 9.96 -8.03 2.54
N ASP A 170 8.92 -7.63 3.27
CA ASP A 170 9.05 -6.75 4.44
C ASP A 170 8.00 -7.06 5.51
N HIS A 171 8.29 -8.07 6.32
CA HIS A 171 7.40 -8.49 7.42
C HIS A 171 7.29 -7.41 8.51
N SER A 172 8.31 -6.56 8.67
CA SER A 172 8.32 -5.51 9.69
C SER A 172 7.32 -4.39 9.40
N LEU A 173 7.13 -4.05 8.12
CA LEU A 173 6.09 -3.10 7.72
C LEU A 173 4.70 -3.69 7.90
N LEU A 174 4.54 -4.98 7.62
CA LEU A 174 3.28 -5.69 7.79
C LEU A 174 2.81 -5.65 9.25
N GLU A 175 3.73 -5.93 10.18
CA GLU A 175 3.47 -5.85 11.62
C GLU A 175 3.01 -4.44 12.04
N LYS A 176 3.70 -3.39 11.58
CA LYS A 176 3.33 -1.99 11.85
C LYS A 176 1.96 -1.65 11.26
N PHE A 177 1.67 -2.11 10.06
CA PHE A 177 0.39 -1.88 9.37
C PHE A 177 -0.77 -2.47 10.16
N PHE A 178 -0.71 -3.76 10.51
CA PHE A 178 -1.78 -4.42 11.25
C PHE A 178 -1.93 -3.88 12.68
N LYS A 179 -0.83 -3.46 13.33
CA LYS A 179 -0.91 -2.80 14.64
C LYS A 179 -1.56 -1.42 14.58
N HIS A 180 -1.38 -0.70 13.47
CA HIS A 180 -2.00 0.59 13.23
C HIS A 180 -3.48 0.45 12.82
N HIS A 181 -3.83 -0.64 12.15
CA HIS A 181 -5.17 -0.89 11.64
C HIS A 181 -6.00 -1.69 12.65
N ILE A 182 -6.77 -0.97 13.47
CA ILE A 182 -7.60 -1.59 14.52
C ILE A 182 -8.57 -2.63 13.94
N ASP A 183 -9.04 -2.43 12.70
CA ASP A 183 -10.06 -3.29 12.06
C ASP A 183 -9.59 -4.69 11.62
N MET A 184 -8.30 -5.03 11.75
CA MET A 184 -7.75 -6.35 11.36
C MET A 184 -7.04 -7.06 12.53
N PRO A 185 -7.76 -7.32 13.65
CA PRO A 185 -7.16 -7.83 14.88
C PRO A 185 -6.64 -9.26 14.76
N VAL A 186 -7.25 -10.08 13.90
CA VAL A 186 -6.91 -11.50 13.74
C VAL A 186 -5.56 -11.64 13.06
N GLU A 187 -5.36 -10.91 11.98
CA GLU A 187 -4.12 -10.86 11.21
C GLU A 187 -2.99 -10.25 12.04
N ALA A 188 -3.28 -9.17 12.77
CA ALA A 188 -2.33 -8.55 13.70
C ALA A 188 -1.81 -9.53 14.75
N ALA A 189 -2.73 -10.24 15.40
CA ALA A 189 -2.39 -11.23 16.41
C ALA A 189 -1.67 -12.45 15.81
N ALA A 190 -2.06 -12.92 14.62
CA ALA A 190 -1.42 -14.04 13.96
C ALA A 190 0.07 -13.79 13.65
N ILE A 191 0.44 -12.56 13.27
CA ILE A 191 1.84 -12.18 13.05
C ILE A 191 2.62 -12.24 14.36
N VAL A 192 2.10 -11.62 15.42
CA VAL A 192 2.76 -11.62 16.74
C VAL A 192 2.94 -13.05 17.27
N ILE A 193 1.94 -13.92 17.09
CA ILE A 193 2.02 -15.34 17.45
C ILE A 193 3.12 -16.04 16.65
N THR A 194 3.14 -15.83 15.33
CA THR A 194 4.14 -16.44 14.44
C THR A 194 5.56 -16.04 14.84
N GLU A 195 5.78 -14.76 15.17
CA GLU A 195 7.06 -14.26 15.67
C GLU A 195 7.42 -14.86 17.03
N ALA A 196 6.45 -14.99 17.95
CA ALA A 196 6.63 -15.60 19.26
C ALA A 196 7.11 -17.07 19.17
N TYR A 197 6.66 -17.81 18.15
CA TYR A 197 7.10 -19.19 17.91
C TYR A 197 8.41 -19.28 17.12
N ARG A 198 8.76 -18.26 16.33
CA ARG A 198 10.09 -18.14 15.70
C ARG A 198 11.18 -17.78 16.73
N ALA A 199 10.82 -17.06 17.78
CA ALA A 199 11.73 -16.72 18.86
C ALA A 199 12.19 -17.98 19.64
N SER A 200 13.48 -18.03 19.98
CA SER A 200 14.09 -19.13 20.73
C SER A 200 13.84 -19.04 22.24
N GLY A 201 13.53 -17.85 22.76
CA GLY A 201 13.36 -17.62 24.19
C GLY A 201 11.94 -17.89 24.68
N TRP A 202 11.81 -18.64 25.77
CA TRP A 202 10.53 -18.81 26.48
C TRP A 202 9.85 -17.47 26.81
N ALA A 203 10.63 -16.51 27.32
CA ALA A 203 10.10 -15.22 27.76
C ALA A 203 9.54 -14.42 26.58
N GLU A 204 10.16 -14.50 25.41
CA GLU A 204 9.68 -13.89 24.17
C GLU A 204 8.39 -14.56 23.70
N ARG A 205 8.33 -15.89 23.77
CA ARG A 205 7.14 -16.66 23.41
C ARG A 205 5.93 -16.27 24.25
N VAL A 206 6.08 -16.23 25.57
CA VAL A 206 5.01 -15.82 26.47
C VAL A 206 4.59 -14.38 26.20
N ARG A 207 5.55 -13.45 26.06
CA ARG A 207 5.23 -12.05 25.75
C ARG A 207 4.44 -11.89 24.46
N GLY A 208 4.82 -12.57 23.39
CA GLY A 208 4.12 -12.49 22.11
C GLY A 208 2.69 -13.04 22.19
N LEU A 209 2.50 -14.19 22.84
CA LEU A 209 1.15 -14.74 23.07
C LEU A 209 0.29 -13.82 23.95
N THR A 210 0.87 -13.22 25.01
CA THR A 210 0.16 -12.23 25.83
C THR A 210 -0.21 -10.98 25.03
N GLN A 211 0.68 -10.50 24.14
CA GLN A 211 0.37 -9.38 23.26
C GLN A 211 -0.76 -9.72 22.28
N ALA A 212 -0.76 -10.93 21.70
CA ALA A 212 -1.83 -11.39 20.83
C ALA A 212 -3.18 -11.44 21.57
N GLN A 213 -3.19 -11.94 22.81
CA GLN A 213 -4.37 -11.92 23.67
C GLN A 213 -4.89 -10.48 23.92
N GLN A 214 -3.99 -9.54 24.20
CA GLN A 214 -4.33 -8.13 24.40
C GLN A 214 -4.97 -7.48 23.17
N ILE A 215 -4.48 -7.81 21.97
CA ILE A 215 -5.07 -7.35 20.71
C ILE A 215 -6.52 -7.83 20.58
N TYR A 216 -6.76 -9.12 20.83
CA TYR A 216 -8.11 -9.68 20.77
C TYR A 216 -9.05 -9.06 21.79
N THR A 217 -8.61 -8.87 23.05
CA THR A 217 -9.44 -8.26 24.09
C THR A 217 -9.73 -6.80 23.80
N PHE A 218 -8.73 -6.04 23.35
CA PHE A 218 -8.90 -4.64 23.01
C PHE A 218 -9.94 -4.46 21.89
N TYR A 219 -9.88 -5.29 20.85
CA TYR A 219 -10.85 -5.23 19.77
C TYR A 219 -12.26 -5.63 20.26
N GLN A 220 -12.36 -6.72 21.01
CA GLN A 220 -13.61 -7.20 21.57
C GLN A 220 -14.30 -6.14 22.45
N ASP A 221 -13.55 -5.43 23.30
CA ASP A 221 -14.11 -4.45 24.26
C ASP A 221 -14.63 -3.18 23.58
N ASN A 222 -14.09 -2.83 22.40
CA ASN A 222 -14.49 -1.64 21.64
C ASN A 222 -15.62 -1.92 20.63
N MET A 223 -15.90 -3.18 20.33
CA MET A 223 -16.90 -3.57 19.32
C MET A 223 -18.22 -4.04 19.95
N SER A 224 -19.28 -4.01 19.15
CA SER A 224 -20.57 -4.54 19.57
C SER A 224 -20.50 -6.06 19.79
N SER A 225 -21.22 -6.59 20.78
CA SER A 225 -21.32 -8.04 21.03
C SER A 225 -21.88 -8.86 19.87
N ARG A 226 -22.52 -8.19 18.90
CA ARG A 226 -23.05 -8.80 17.66
C ARG A 226 -22.06 -8.76 16.49
N ASP A 227 -20.91 -8.12 16.66
CA ASP A 227 -19.89 -8.05 15.62
C ASP A 227 -19.26 -9.45 15.39
N PRO A 228 -19.26 -9.99 14.16
CA PRO A 228 -18.69 -11.29 13.87
C PRO A 228 -17.19 -11.38 14.22
N VAL A 229 -16.42 -10.31 13.93
CA VAL A 229 -14.98 -10.27 14.20
C VAL A 229 -14.73 -10.20 15.71
N GLY A 230 -15.54 -9.45 16.45
CA GLY A 230 -15.51 -9.38 17.91
C GLY A 230 -15.79 -10.72 18.57
N GLN A 231 -16.77 -11.49 18.07
CA GLN A 231 -17.03 -12.86 18.55
C GLN A 231 -15.87 -13.81 18.26
N GLN A 232 -15.26 -13.69 17.08
CA GLN A 232 -14.06 -14.44 16.73
C GLN A 232 -12.88 -14.08 17.64
N CYS A 233 -12.67 -12.79 17.92
CA CYS A 233 -11.65 -12.32 18.86
C CYS A 233 -11.88 -12.86 20.27
N ALA A 234 -13.14 -12.91 20.75
CA ALA A 234 -13.46 -13.47 22.06
C ALA A 234 -13.10 -14.96 22.16
N PHE A 235 -13.36 -15.73 21.09
CA PHE A 235 -12.94 -17.12 21.02
C PHE A 235 -11.40 -17.24 20.99
N LEU A 236 -10.73 -16.51 20.09
CA LEU A 236 -9.27 -16.57 19.93
C LEU A 236 -8.52 -16.11 21.18
N SER A 237 -9.04 -15.11 21.90
CA SER A 237 -8.51 -14.67 23.19
C SER A 237 -8.50 -15.80 24.21
N ARG A 238 -9.62 -16.54 24.34
CA ARG A 238 -9.71 -17.71 25.24
C ARG A 238 -8.76 -18.83 24.83
N MET A 239 -8.68 -19.14 23.55
CA MET A 239 -7.76 -20.17 23.05
C MET A 239 -6.29 -19.79 23.30
N THR A 240 -5.96 -18.51 23.18
CA THR A 240 -4.61 -17.99 23.47
C THR A 240 -4.29 -18.07 24.96
N ASP A 241 -5.27 -17.81 25.83
CA ASP A 241 -5.16 -17.96 27.28
C ASP A 241 -4.94 -19.41 27.72
N GLU A 242 -5.71 -20.34 27.14
CA GLU A 242 -5.56 -21.77 27.36
C GLU A 242 -4.18 -22.25 26.90
N GLN A 243 -3.70 -21.76 25.75
CA GLN A 243 -2.36 -22.08 25.25
C GLN A 243 -1.26 -21.54 26.17
N LEU A 244 -1.40 -20.33 26.70
CA LEU A 244 -0.49 -19.77 27.70
C LEU A 244 -0.46 -20.64 28.97
N SER A 245 -1.63 -21.06 29.44
CA SER A 245 -1.77 -21.95 30.60
C SER A 245 -1.12 -23.31 30.37
N LEU A 246 -1.33 -23.90 29.19
CA LEU A 246 -0.71 -25.16 28.79
C LEU A 246 0.82 -25.05 28.76
N LEU A 247 1.35 -24.01 28.13
CA LEU A 247 2.79 -23.77 28.08
C LEU A 247 3.38 -23.66 29.49
N GLN A 248 2.73 -22.93 30.40
CA GLN A 248 3.21 -22.78 31.78
C GLN A 248 3.24 -24.12 32.51
N LEU A 249 2.21 -24.94 32.34
CA LEU A 249 2.16 -26.29 32.89
C LEU A 249 3.28 -27.17 32.32
N GLN A 250 3.45 -27.17 30.99
CA GLN A 250 4.51 -27.91 30.31
C GLN A 250 5.89 -27.52 30.82
N ARG A 251 6.15 -26.23 31.03
CA ARG A 251 7.43 -25.78 31.55
C ARG A 251 7.69 -26.28 32.96
N ARG A 252 6.67 -26.30 33.83
CA ARG A 252 6.77 -26.90 35.17
C ARG A 252 7.06 -28.39 35.08
N LEU A 253 6.34 -29.11 34.21
CA LEU A 253 6.56 -30.54 33.98
C LEU A 253 7.97 -30.84 33.45
N GLU A 254 8.52 -30.02 32.56
CA GLU A 254 9.91 -30.19 32.11
C GLU A 254 10.90 -30.03 33.26
N MET A 255 10.75 -29.01 34.11
CA MET A 255 11.62 -28.83 35.27
C MET A 255 11.52 -30.00 36.26
N GLU A 256 10.31 -30.50 36.51
CA GLU A 256 10.11 -31.65 37.38
C GLU A 256 10.69 -32.93 36.80
N THR A 257 10.59 -33.14 35.48
CA THR A 257 10.97 -34.39 34.82
C THR A 257 12.41 -34.41 34.30
N GLU A 258 13.14 -33.29 34.35
CA GLU A 258 14.50 -33.17 33.81
C GLU A 258 15.48 -34.18 34.41
N ALA A 259 15.32 -34.50 35.70
CA ALA A 259 16.16 -35.48 36.40
C ALA A 259 15.68 -36.94 36.26
N TYR A 260 14.48 -37.17 35.69
CA TYR A 260 13.92 -38.51 35.57
C TYR A 260 14.47 -39.25 34.35
N PRO A 261 14.75 -40.56 34.45
CA PRO A 261 15.10 -41.36 33.29
C PRO A 261 13.92 -41.40 32.30
N HIS A 262 14.23 -41.68 31.03
CA HIS A 262 13.19 -41.87 30.01
C HIS A 262 12.16 -42.90 30.47
N PRO A 263 10.85 -42.60 30.41
CA PRO A 263 9.84 -43.49 30.92
C PRO A 263 9.87 -44.84 30.17
N PRO A 264 9.84 -45.98 30.88
CA PRO A 264 9.90 -47.31 30.27
C PRO A 264 8.64 -47.56 29.43
N GLY A 265 8.83 -48.01 28.18
CA GLY A 265 7.72 -48.30 27.24
C GLY A 265 7.24 -47.12 26.40
N ALA A 266 7.70 -45.89 26.67
CA ALA A 266 7.42 -44.76 25.79
C ALA A 266 8.30 -44.82 24.51
N PRO A 267 7.80 -44.39 23.34
CA PRO A 267 8.57 -44.36 22.12
C PRO A 267 9.81 -43.49 22.33
N ARG A 268 10.98 -44.07 22.00
CA ARG A 268 12.24 -43.32 22.09
C ARG A 268 12.19 -42.18 21.07
N PRO A 269 12.50 -40.94 21.47
CA PRO A 269 12.62 -39.84 20.53
C PRO A 269 13.74 -40.14 19.52
N ARG A 270 13.73 -39.43 18.38
CA ARG A 270 14.77 -39.60 17.34
C ARG A 270 16.15 -39.34 17.95
N GLN A 271 17.21 -39.97 17.43
CA GLN A 271 18.56 -39.82 17.99
C GLN A 271 18.91 -38.34 18.22
N GLY A 272 19.16 -37.96 19.48
CA GLY A 272 19.50 -36.59 19.89
C GLY A 272 18.34 -35.74 20.44
N GLU A 273 17.09 -36.18 20.31
CA GLU A 273 15.93 -35.47 20.87
C GLU A 273 15.66 -35.88 22.33
N ARG A 274 15.43 -34.90 23.22
CA ARG A 274 14.98 -35.14 24.60
C ARG A 274 13.46 -35.29 24.64
N PHE A 275 12.96 -35.99 25.66
CA PHE A 275 11.53 -36.11 25.93
C PHE A 275 10.99 -34.79 26.52
N ARG A 276 10.72 -33.82 25.65
CA ARG A 276 10.31 -32.44 26.01
C ARG A 276 8.79 -32.34 26.17
N PHE A 277 8.29 -31.48 27.05
CA PHE A 277 6.85 -31.19 27.15
C PHE A 277 6.47 -29.90 26.42
N VAL A 278 7.35 -28.91 26.41
CA VAL A 278 7.07 -27.58 25.87
C VAL A 278 6.79 -27.66 24.37
N ASP A 279 5.82 -26.85 23.92
CA ASP A 279 5.31 -26.74 22.55
C ASP A 279 4.63 -27.99 21.99
N THR A 280 4.35 -28.97 22.84
CA THR A 280 3.65 -30.17 22.36
C THR A 280 2.14 -30.01 22.49
N PRO A 281 1.35 -30.58 21.58
CA PRO A 281 -0.11 -30.47 21.70
C PRO A 281 -0.60 -31.12 23.00
N LEU A 282 -1.77 -30.71 23.49
CA LEU A 282 -2.31 -31.16 24.78
C LEU A 282 -2.39 -32.69 24.90
N ASN A 283 -2.83 -33.38 23.85
CA ASN A 283 -2.91 -34.84 23.83
C ASN A 283 -1.53 -35.51 24.00
N VAL A 284 -0.48 -34.95 23.41
CA VAL A 284 0.90 -35.41 23.58
C VAL A 284 1.39 -35.11 25.00
N THR A 285 1.07 -33.94 25.54
CA THR A 285 1.40 -33.59 26.94
C THR A 285 0.78 -34.59 27.92
N LEU A 286 -0.51 -34.89 27.75
CA LEU A 286 -1.23 -35.87 28.59
C LEU A 286 -0.62 -37.27 28.48
N TYR A 287 -0.36 -37.74 27.25
CA TYR A 287 0.30 -39.02 27.02
C TYR A 287 1.65 -39.11 27.75
N ARG A 288 2.44 -38.03 27.73
CA ARG A 288 3.72 -37.97 28.41
C ARG A 288 3.58 -37.95 29.93
N CYS A 289 2.60 -37.24 30.48
CA CYS A 289 2.29 -37.29 31.91
C CYS A 289 1.96 -38.71 32.37
N ILE A 290 1.19 -39.46 31.57
CA ILE A 290 0.87 -40.88 31.83
C ILE A 290 2.15 -41.72 31.84
N CYS A 291 3.04 -41.53 30.86
CA CYS A 291 4.30 -42.26 30.78
C CYS A 291 5.20 -42.02 32.02
N TYR A 292 5.22 -40.80 32.57
CA TYR A 292 5.97 -40.49 33.79
C TYR A 292 5.23 -40.83 35.10
N GLY A 293 4.03 -41.41 35.03
CA GLY A 293 3.23 -41.71 36.23
C GLY A 293 2.79 -40.45 37.00
N LYS A 294 2.72 -39.29 36.32
CA LYS A 294 2.31 -38.00 36.88
C LYS A 294 0.80 -37.75 36.77
N PHE A 295 0.04 -38.73 36.32
CA PHE A 295 -1.42 -38.69 36.30
C PHE A 295 -1.91 -38.99 37.72
N LYS A 296 -2.37 -37.97 38.45
CA LYS A 296 -3.16 -38.17 39.67
C LYS A 296 -4.63 -38.18 39.26
N GLU A 297 -5.35 -39.21 39.72
CA GLU A 297 -6.82 -39.31 39.63
C GLU A 297 -7.51 -38.07 40.24
#